data_AF-A0A1N6NIL0-F1
#
_entry.id   AF-A0A1N6NIL0-F1
#
_cell.length_a   1.000
_cell.length_b   1.000
_cell.length_c   1.000
_cell.angle_alpha   90.00
_cell.angle_beta   90.00
_cell.angle_gamma   90.00
#
_symmetry.space_group_name_H-M   'P 1'
#
loop_
_entity.id
_entity.type
_entity.pdbx_description
1 polymer ?
#
loop_
_entity_poly.entity_id
_entity_poly.type
_entity_poly.pdbx_seq_one_letter_code
_entity_poly.pdbx_strand_id
1 'polypeptide(L)' 'MRLAGRIVLGGGLGLCLVTFAGWVWLNAYACACAFSKVRLRWEDTEALAAFIPPFGIGVVVMILGGTLWFGGWAQGP' A
#
# COMPACT_ATOMS: atom_id res chain seq x y z
N MET A 1 -15.94 -15.11 -10.75
CA MET A 1 -15.31 -14.23 -9.75
C MET A 1 -13.98 -13.58 -10.18
N ARG A 2 -13.44 -13.88 -11.37
CA ARG A 2 -12.12 -13.38 -11.82
C ARG A 2 -12.04 -11.85 -11.95
N LEU A 3 -13.12 -11.18 -12.37
CA LEU A 3 -13.16 -9.71 -12.45
C LEU A 3 -13.08 -9.07 -11.06
N ALA A 4 -13.85 -9.59 -10.09
CA ALA A 4 -13.81 -9.12 -8.71
C ALA A 4 -12.41 -9.33 -8.09
N GLY A 5 -11.78 -10.48 -8.31
CA GLY A 5 -10.40 -10.74 -7.89
C GLY A 5 -9.40 -9.75 -8.47
N ARG A 6 -9.51 -9.40 -9.77
CA ARG A 6 -8.66 -8.38 -10.41
C ARG A 6 -8.87 -6.98 -9.83
N ILE A 7 -10.12 -6.59 -9.57
CA ILE A 7 -10.44 -5.28 -8.99
C ILE A 7 -9.89 -5.18 -7.58
N VAL A 8 -10.09 -6.21 -6.75
CA VAL A 8 -9.60 -6.23 -5.37
C VAL A 8 -8.07 -6.26 -5.34
N LEU A 9 -7.43 -7.09 -6.17
CA LEU A 9 -5.98 -7.15 -6.27
C LEU A 9 -5.38 -5.83 -6.76
N GLY A 10 -5.97 -5.23 -7.80
CA GLY A 10 -5.57 -3.92 -8.30
C GLY A 10 -5.78 -2.81 -7.28
N GLY A 11 -6.86 -2.86 -6.50
CA GLY A 11 -7.14 -1.92 -5.41
C GLY A 11 -6.10 -2.00 -4.30
N GLY A 12 -5.73 -3.21 -3.88
CA GLY A 12 -4.66 -3.40 -2.89
C GLY A 12 -3.30 -2.89 -3.37
N LEU A 13 -2.94 -3.18 -4.64
CA LEU A 13 -1.73 -2.66 -5.26
C LEU A 13 -1.74 -1.12 -5.31
N GLY A 14 -2.86 -0.54 -5.74
CA GLY A 14 -3.04 0.91 -5.78
C GLY A 14 -2.87 1.54 -4.40
N LEU A 15 -3.45 0.95 -3.36
CA LEU A 15 -3.30 1.43 -1.99
C LEU A 15 -1.83 1.44 -1.54
N CYS A 16 -1.10 0.34 -1.76
CA CYS A 16 0.33 0.27 -1.46
C CYS A 16 1.15 1.34 -2.20
N LEU A 17 0.88 1.52 -3.50
CA LEU A 17 1.58 2.51 -4.32
C LEU A 17 1.29 3.95 -3.86
N VAL A 18 0.03 4.27 -3.55
CA VAL A 18 -0.35 5.61 -3.06
C VAL A 18 0.27 5.88 -1.69
N THR A 19 0.25 4.91 -0.77
CA THR A 19 0.90 5.05 0.54
C THR A 19 2.41 5.29 0.38
N PHE A 20 3.08 4.52 -0.48
CA PHE A 20 4.52 4.70 -0.74
C PHE A 20 4.82 6.03 -1.44
N ALA A 21 4.05 6.41 -2.45
CA ALA A 21 4.21 7.68 -3.15
C ALA A 21 3.99 8.88 -2.20
N GLY A 22 3.00 8.80 -1.31
CA GLY A 22 2.75 9.81 -0.28
C GLY A 22 3.95 9.97 0.68
N TRP A 23 4.56 8.86 1.09
CA TRP A 23 5.78 8.90 1.90
C TRP A 23 6.95 9.60 1.19
N VAL A 24 7.20 9.22 -0.07
CA VAL A 24 8.27 9.82 -0.89
C VAL A 24 8.00 11.31 -1.12
N TRP A 25 6.76 11.67 -1.43
CA TRP A 25 6.37 13.07 -1.67
C TRP A 25 6.56 13.92 -0.41
N LEU A 26 6.13 13.45 0.76
CA LEU A 26 6.32 14.18 2.03
C LEU A 26 7.80 14.36 2.38
N ASN A 27 8.62 13.35 2.14
CA ASN A 27 10.07 13.45 2.33
C ASN A 27 10.70 14.48 1.38
N ALA A 28 10.29 14.50 0.11
CA ALA A 28 10.75 15.48 -0.87
C ALA A 28 10.28 16.90 -0.52
N TYR A 29 9.02 17.05 -0.10
CA TYR A 29 8.43 18.32 0.31
C TYR A 29 9.14 18.89 1.54
N ALA A 30 9.39 18.06 2.57
CA ALA A 30 10.11 18.49 3.76
C ALA A 30 11.55 18.94 3.45
N CYS A 31 12.21 18.28 2.50
CA CYS A 31 13.52 18.68 2.00
C CYS A 31 13.47 20.03 1.25
N ALA A 32 12.46 20.25 0.39
CA ALA A 32 12.32 21.46 -0.41
C ALA A 32 11.91 22.69 0.40
N CYS A 33 11.09 22.53 1.44
CA CYS A 33 10.58 23.63 2.27
C CYS A 33 11.54 24.08 3.39
N ALA A 34 12.82 23.72 3.32
CA ALA A 34 13.86 24.07 4.31
C ALA A 34 13.55 23.64 5.76
N PHE A 35 12.62 22.68 5.96
CA PHE A 35 12.46 21.99 7.23
C PHE A 35 13.59 20.96 7.37
N SER A 36 14.82 21.45 7.53
CA SER A 36 16.05 20.64 7.60
C SER A 36 16.06 19.61 8.75
N LYS A 37 15.11 19.72 9.69
CA LYS A 37 14.91 18.80 10.82
C LYS A 37 13.80 17.77 10.61
N VAL A 38 12.91 17.96 9.64
CA VAL A 38 11.81 17.03 9.36
C VAL A 38 12.26 16.10 8.25
N ARG A 39 12.85 14.97 8.63
CA ARG A 39 13.16 13.88 7.72
C ARG A 39 12.38 12.68 8.25
N LEU A 40 11.37 12.23 7.51
CA LEU A 40 10.60 11.05 7.88
C LEU A 40 11.51 9.83 7.64
N ARG A 41 12.33 9.51 8.64
CA ARG A 41 13.22 8.37 8.59
C ARG A 41 12.40 7.12 8.83
N TRP A 42 12.84 6.02 8.22
CA TRP A 42 12.31 4.69 8.55
C TRP A 42 12.56 4.31 10.02
N GLU A 43 13.49 5.00 10.68
CA GLU A 43 13.82 4.86 12.10
C GLU A 43 12.82 5.58 13.02
N ASP A 44 12.07 6.58 12.51
CA ASP A 44 11.06 7.29 13.28
C ASP A 44 9.78 6.45 13.34
N THR A 45 9.55 5.82 14.49
CA THR A 45 8.40 4.96 14.75
C THR A 45 7.06 5.65 14.58
N GLU A 46 6.97 6.96 14.85
CA GLU A 46 5.72 7.74 14.66
C GLU A 46 5.36 7.90 13.18
N ALA A 47 6.36 8.23 12.37
CA ALA A 47 6.22 8.34 10.94
C ALA A 47 5.87 6.97 10.35
N LEU A 48 6.58 5.93 10.79
CA LEU A 48 6.35 4.56 10.35
C LEU A 48 4.95 4.05 10.73
N ALA A 49 4.44 4.42 11.91
CA ALA A 49 3.12 4.03 12.39
C ALA A 49 1.97 4.64 11.57
N ALA A 50 2.19 5.74 10.86
CA ALA A 50 1.17 6.31 9.96
C ALA A 50 1.10 5.59 8.61
N PHE A 51 2.22 5.01 8.13
CA PHE A 51 2.31 4.42 6.79
C PHE A 51 2.23 2.89 6.79
N ILE A 52 2.64 2.22 7.87
CA ILE A 52 2.52 0.75 7.99
C ILE A 52 1.05 0.29 7.93
N PRO A 53 0.10 0.85 8.71
CA PRO A 53 -1.28 0.35 8.70
C PRO A 53 -1.94 0.40 7.31
N PRO A 54 -1.92 1.51 6.56
CA PRO A 54 -2.49 1.51 5.22
C PRO A 54 -1.71 0.59 4.26
N PHE A 55 -0.37 0.50 4.37
CA PHE A 55 0.39 -0.44 3.55
C PHE A 55 0.02 -1.90 3.83
N GLY A 56 -0.15 -2.26 5.11
CA GLY A 56 -0.59 -3.58 5.55
C GLY A 56 -2.01 -3.91 5.08
N ILE A 57 -2.93 -2.95 5.12
CA ILE A 57 -4.27 -3.09 4.55
C ILE A 57 -4.17 -3.40 3.05
N GLY A 58 -3.32 -2.68 2.32
CA GLY A 58 -3.10 -2.91 0.89
C GLY A 58 -2.60 -4.32 0.59
N VAL A 59 -1.67 -4.84 1.39
CA VAL A 59 -1.18 -6.22 1.28
C VAL A 59 -2.29 -7.23 1.56
N VAL A 60 -3.08 -7.05 2.62
CA VAL A 60 -4.21 -7.94 2.94
C VAL A 60 -5.23 -7.95 1.81
N VAL A 61 -5.55 -6.78 1.25
CA VAL A 61 -6.46 -6.63 0.11
C VAL A 61 -5.88 -7.32 -1.14
N MET A 62 -4.57 -7.22 -1.41
CA MET A 62 -3.94 -7.97 -2.50
C MET A 62 -4.02 -9.48 -2.31
N ILE A 63 -3.80 -9.98 -1.09
CA ILE A 63 -3.91 -11.41 -0.77
C ILE A 63 -5.35 -11.88 -1.01
N LEU A 64 -6.35 -11.14 -0.53
CA LEU A 64 -7.77 -11.44 -0.76
C LEU A 64 -8.14 -11.40 -2.25
N GLY A 65 -7.63 -10.42 -3.00
CA GLY A 65 -7.82 -10.36 -4.44
C GLY A 65 -7.18 -11.56 -5.17
N GLY A 66 -5.99 -11.95 -4.74
CA GLY A 66 -5.27 -13.13 -5.23
C GLY A 66 -6.03 -14.42 -4.93
N THR A 67 -6.50 -14.63 -3.70
CA THR A 67 -7.29 -15.82 -3.35
C THR A 67 -8.62 -15.86 -4.10
N LEU A 68 -9.28 -14.72 -4.36
CA LEU A 68 -10.50 -14.69 -5.19
C LEU A 68 -10.21 -14.97 -6.68
N TRP A 69 -9.03 -14.57 -7.16
CA TRP A 69 -8.63 -14.80 -8.54
C TRP A 69 -8.20 -16.25 -8.78
N PHE A 70 -7.42 -16.84 -7.86
CA PHE A 70 -6.94 -18.22 -7.91
C PHE A 70 -7.93 -19.25 -7.34
N GLY A 71 -8.74 -18.89 -6.33
CA GLY A 71 -9.77 -19.76 -5.74
C GLY A 71 -10.89 -20.10 -6.72
N GLY A 72 -11.14 -19.23 -7.71
CA GLY A 72 -11.98 -19.55 -8.86
C GLY A 72 -11.41 -20.61 -9.82
N TRP A 73 -10.18 -21.11 -9.59
CA TRP A 73 -9.61 -22.27 -10.28
C TRP A 73 -9.79 -23.58 -9.51
N ALA A 74 -10.01 -23.54 -8.18
CA ALA A 74 -10.23 -24.74 -7.37
C ALA A 74 -11.67 -25.27 -7.48
N GLN A 75 -12.61 -24.43 -7.90
CA GLN A 75 -13.99 -24.79 -8.22
C GLN A 75 -14.07 -25.09 -9.72
N GLY A 76 -13.52 -26.24 -10.15
CA GLY A 76 -13.56 -26.71 -11.55
C GLY A 76 -14.97 -26.63 -12.21
N PRO A 77 -15.04 -26.78 -13.55
CA PRO A 77 -16.22 -26.48 -14.36
C PRO A 77 -17.55 -27.01 -13.82
#